data_AF-A0A353X8T9-F1
#
_entry.id   AF-A0A353X8T9-F1
#
_cell.length_a   1.000
_cell.length_b   1.000
_cell.length_c   1.000
_cell.angle_alpha   90.00
_cell.angle_beta   90.00
_cell.angle_gamma   90.00
#
_symmetry.space_group_name_H-M   'P 1'
#
loop_
_entity.id
_entity.type
_entity.pdbx_description
1 polymer ?
#
loop_
_entity_poly.entity_id
_entity_poly.type
_entity_poly.pdbx_seq_one_letter_code
_entity_poly.pdbx_strand_id
1 'polypeptide(L)'
;MPHMTLCVPALQGAVNSQSVALCCGRGVPRHAHRACAGPCGPIGRGPMESGSHPGHLAPVGPDPMEAAEDALEGMGWTFNRRSEGLITFGVECQGTRWACAFFWDADLAALRFIARFEDTVIPPSRSARAAEAVAALNAALPLGHFRLEDDGDGLVPAFAHSLLLGGIAPRAGRGHVRALLTHAFRRCEDAAPAFALLAKRGGRLPSVKALALALARPAGRA
;
A
#
# COMPACT_ATOMS: atom_id res chain seq x y z
N MET A 1 -6.16 -14.34 -26.57
CA MET A 1 -6.07 -13.88 -25.17
C MET A 1 -5.43 -12.51 -25.21
N PRO A 2 -6.19 -11.40 -25.18
CA PRO A 2 -5.56 -10.08 -25.29
C PRO A 2 -4.83 -9.75 -23.99
N HIS A 3 -3.69 -9.09 -24.13
CA HIS A 3 -2.79 -8.73 -23.05
C HIS A 3 -3.50 -7.85 -22.00
N MET A 4 -3.37 -8.23 -20.73
CA MET A 4 -3.73 -7.42 -19.57
C MET A 4 -2.77 -6.22 -19.49
N THR A 5 -3.16 -5.10 -20.09
CA THR A 5 -2.52 -3.82 -19.80
C THR A 5 -2.98 -3.40 -18.40
N LEU A 6 -2.07 -3.57 -17.43
CA LEU A 6 -2.18 -2.95 -16.10
C LEU A 6 -2.30 -1.44 -16.30
N CYS A 7 -3.07 -0.74 -15.47
CA CYS A 7 -3.08 0.74 -15.50
C CYS A 7 -1.69 1.34 -15.20
N VAL A 8 -0.80 0.53 -14.64
CA VAL A 8 0.63 0.80 -14.50
C VAL A 8 1.31 0.43 -15.82
N PRO A 9 1.87 1.39 -16.59
CA PRO A 9 2.66 1.05 -17.77
C PRO A 9 3.73 0.03 -17.38
N ALA A 10 3.75 -1.08 -18.11
CA ALA A 10 4.69 -2.15 -17.89
C ALA A 10 6.13 -1.60 -17.90
N LEU A 11 6.88 -1.88 -16.84
CA LEU A 11 8.35 -1.75 -16.81
C LEU A 11 8.94 -2.71 -17.84
N GLN A 12 9.03 -2.30 -19.09
CA GLN A 12 9.92 -2.92 -20.06
C GLN A 12 10.96 -1.87 -20.48
N GLY A 13 12.11 -1.93 -19.84
CA GLY A 13 13.28 -1.12 -20.17
C GLY A 13 14.05 -0.68 -18.93
N ALA A 14 15.32 -1.09 -18.87
CA ALA A 14 16.33 -0.70 -17.89
C ALA A 14 16.36 -1.47 -16.55
N VAL A 15 16.61 -2.78 -16.63
CA VAL A 15 17.58 -3.40 -15.71
C VAL A 15 18.78 -3.74 -16.57
N ASN A 16 19.73 -2.80 -16.67
CA ASN A 16 21.04 -3.12 -17.21
C ASN A 16 21.72 -4.04 -16.20
N SER A 17 21.93 -5.28 -16.65
CA SER A 17 22.78 -6.26 -15.99
C SER A 17 24.15 -5.65 -15.71
N GLN A 18 24.53 -5.57 -14.44
CA GLN A 18 25.87 -5.93 -13.99
C GLN A 18 25.94 -6.00 -12.46
N SER A 19 26.43 -7.16 -12.00
CA SER A 19 27.08 -7.40 -10.71
C SER A 19 26.20 -7.60 -9.47
N VAL A 20 25.71 -8.83 -9.30
CA VAL A 20 25.78 -9.50 -7.99
C VAL A 20 26.51 -10.82 -8.20
N ALA A 21 27.79 -10.84 -7.82
CA ALA A 21 28.60 -12.03 -7.80
C ALA A 21 28.07 -13.01 -6.74
N LEU A 22 27.84 -14.24 -7.19
CA LEU A 22 27.56 -15.41 -6.39
C LEU A 22 28.77 -15.67 -5.47
N CYS A 23 28.56 -15.70 -4.15
CA CYS A 23 29.47 -16.35 -3.21
C CYS A 23 28.66 -17.31 -2.34
N CYS A 24 28.32 -18.46 -2.92
CA CYS A 24 28.01 -19.66 -2.16
C CYS A 24 29.30 -20.45 -1.95
N GLY A 25 29.64 -20.69 -0.68
CA GLY A 25 30.42 -21.87 -0.30
C GLY A 25 31.57 -21.62 0.65
N ARG A 26 31.35 -21.95 1.94
CA ARG A 26 32.11 -22.93 2.76
C ARG A 26 32.19 -22.50 4.22
N GLY A 27 31.94 -23.47 5.11
CA GLY A 27 32.61 -23.54 6.41
C GLY A 27 31.89 -22.92 7.60
N VAL A 28 31.07 -23.73 8.27
CA VAL A 28 30.69 -23.53 9.68
C VAL A 28 31.93 -23.77 10.56
N PRO A 29 32.17 -22.94 11.58
CA PRO A 29 32.73 -23.44 12.83
C PRO A 29 31.78 -23.20 14.01
N ARG A 30 31.55 -24.28 14.76
CA ARG A 30 30.92 -24.30 16.07
C ARG A 30 31.79 -23.49 17.05
N HIS A 31 31.21 -22.50 17.72
CA HIS A 31 31.79 -21.93 18.94
C HIS A 31 30.91 -22.19 20.15
N ALA A 32 31.59 -22.61 21.21
CA ALA A 32 31.08 -23.25 22.39
C ALA A 32 30.32 -22.28 23.30
N HIS A 33 29.29 -22.82 23.96
CA HIS A 33 28.74 -22.26 25.19
C HIS A 33 29.87 -22.05 26.21
N ARG A 34 30.16 -20.79 26.54
CA ARG A 34 30.94 -20.43 27.73
C ARG A 34 29.97 -19.86 28.75
N ALA A 35 29.85 -20.59 29.86
CA ALA A 35 29.03 -20.24 31.00
C ALA A 35 29.44 -18.88 31.59
N CYS A 36 28.45 -18.01 31.84
CA CYS A 36 28.62 -16.86 32.71
C CYS A 36 28.72 -17.37 34.15
N ALA A 37 29.94 -17.46 34.67
CA ALA A 37 30.23 -17.63 36.09
C ALA A 37 31.03 -16.39 36.56
N GLY A 38 30.33 -15.42 37.12
CA GLY A 38 30.92 -14.23 37.75
C GLY A 38 29.83 -13.42 38.47
N PRO A 39 30.07 -12.91 39.69
CA PRO A 39 29.04 -12.25 40.49
C PRO A 39 28.70 -10.86 39.93
N CYS A 40 27.40 -10.55 39.81
CA CYS A 40 26.91 -9.20 39.58
C CYS A 40 27.37 -8.27 40.72
N GLY A 41 28.38 -7.44 40.45
CA GLY A 41 28.74 -6.30 41.30
C GLY A 41 27.79 -5.11 41.08
N PRO A 42 27.64 -4.20 42.06
CA PRO A 42 26.72 -3.08 41.97
C PRO A 42 27.17 -2.07 40.91
N ILE A 43 26.18 -1.53 40.18
CA ILE A 43 26.36 -0.54 39.12
C ILE A 43 26.92 0.75 39.75
N GLY A 44 28.23 0.98 39.58
CA GLY A 44 28.88 2.23 39.97
C GLY A 44 28.36 3.40 39.13
N ARG A 45 27.90 4.46 39.80
CA ARG A 45 27.62 5.76 39.14
C ARG A 45 28.94 6.38 38.73
N GLY A 46 29.28 6.29 37.45
CA GLY A 46 30.30 7.14 36.83
C GLY A 46 29.85 8.60 36.79
N PRO A 47 30.78 9.56 36.66
CA PRO A 47 30.48 10.98 36.71
C PRO A 47 29.63 11.39 35.50
N MET A 48 28.71 12.33 35.74
CA MET A 48 27.85 12.97 34.74
C MET A 48 28.73 13.75 33.76
N GLU A 49 29.11 13.14 32.64
CA GLU A 49 29.57 13.89 31.47
C GLU A 49 28.35 14.57 30.85
N SER A 50 28.36 15.89 30.83
CA SER A 50 27.42 16.73 30.11
C SER A 50 27.63 16.55 28.60
N GLY A 51 27.20 15.40 28.09
CA GLY A 51 27.08 15.14 26.67
C GLY A 51 25.95 16.01 26.11
N SER A 52 26.32 16.93 25.23
CA SER A 52 25.43 17.58 24.29
C SER A 52 24.41 16.57 23.76
N HIS A 53 23.11 16.86 23.92
CA HIS A 53 22.05 16.06 23.33
C HIS A 53 22.38 15.86 21.84
N PRO A 54 22.48 14.61 21.33
CA PRO A 54 22.57 14.42 19.90
C PRO A 54 21.30 15.03 19.34
N GLY A 55 21.46 16.09 18.54
CA GLY A 55 20.38 16.74 17.84
C GLY A 55 19.52 15.67 17.20
N HIS A 56 18.20 15.80 17.37
CA HIS A 56 17.21 15.02 16.66
C HIS A 56 17.63 14.97 15.19
N LEU A 57 18.25 13.86 14.77
CA LEU A 57 18.71 13.67 13.41
C LEU A 57 17.46 13.76 12.55
N ALA A 58 17.25 14.91 11.92
CA ALA A 58 16.17 15.10 10.98
C ALA A 58 16.28 13.94 9.97
N PRO A 59 15.20 13.18 9.74
CA PRO A 59 15.26 12.00 8.91
C PRO A 59 15.83 12.36 7.54
N VAL A 60 16.90 11.68 7.14
CA VAL A 60 17.57 11.89 5.84
C VAL A 60 16.75 11.17 4.77
N GLY A 61 15.98 11.94 4.00
CA GLY A 61 15.18 11.46 2.87
C GLY A 61 14.15 12.51 2.42
N PRO A 62 13.64 12.42 1.17
CA PRO A 62 12.62 13.33 0.67
C PRO A 62 11.37 13.25 1.54
N ASP A 63 10.60 14.33 1.57
CA ASP A 63 9.32 14.33 2.24
C ASP A 63 8.39 13.24 1.62
N PRO A 64 7.59 12.50 2.40
CA PRO A 64 6.74 11.44 1.85
C PRO A 64 5.79 11.91 0.75
N MET A 65 5.39 13.19 0.79
CA MET A 65 4.59 13.79 -0.26
C MET A 65 5.42 14.03 -1.52
N GLU A 66 6.65 14.55 -1.40
CA GLU A 66 7.58 14.66 -2.54
C GLU A 66 7.84 13.29 -3.18
N ALA A 67 8.05 12.25 -2.37
CA ALA A 67 8.23 10.88 -2.88
C ALA A 67 6.99 10.35 -3.63
N ALA A 68 5.79 10.82 -3.26
CA ALA A 68 4.56 10.51 -3.97
C ALA A 68 4.48 11.28 -5.30
N GLU A 69 4.82 12.56 -5.31
CA GLU A 69 4.88 13.39 -6.53
C GLU A 69 5.86 12.79 -7.54
N ASP A 70 7.09 12.52 -7.10
CA ASP A 70 8.14 11.81 -7.84
C ASP A 70 7.63 10.51 -8.51
N ALA A 71 6.80 9.75 -7.77
CA ALA A 71 6.24 8.49 -8.26
C ALA A 71 5.15 8.73 -9.32
N LEU A 72 4.28 9.72 -9.11
CA LEU A 72 3.22 10.09 -10.04
C LEU A 72 3.80 10.67 -11.33
N GLU A 73 4.79 11.58 -11.24
CA GLU A 73 5.54 12.13 -12.37
C GLU A 73 6.24 11.02 -13.15
N GLY A 74 6.93 10.10 -12.45
CA GLY A 74 7.59 8.96 -13.06
C GLY A 74 6.64 7.96 -13.74
N MET A 75 5.34 8.03 -13.42
CA MET A 75 4.27 7.25 -14.06
C MET A 75 3.53 8.06 -15.15
N GLY A 76 3.87 9.32 -15.35
CA GLY A 76 3.24 10.21 -16.33
C GLY A 76 1.82 10.64 -15.94
N TRP A 77 1.47 10.59 -14.66
CA TRP A 77 0.15 10.99 -14.16
C TRP A 77 0.16 12.44 -13.70
N THR A 78 -0.91 13.16 -14.04
CA THR A 78 -1.15 14.51 -13.56
C THR A 78 -1.79 14.47 -12.18
N PHE A 79 -1.37 15.37 -11.29
CA PHE A 79 -1.85 15.44 -9.91
C PHE A 79 -1.96 16.89 -9.46
N ASN A 80 -2.62 17.09 -8.32
CA ASN A 80 -2.78 18.39 -7.68
C ASN A 80 -2.40 18.29 -6.21
N ARG A 81 -1.37 19.05 -5.78
CA ARG A 81 -1.03 19.24 -4.37
C ARG A 81 -2.01 20.24 -3.75
N ARG A 82 -2.99 19.73 -3.01
CA ARG A 82 -4.07 20.52 -2.40
C ARG A 82 -3.62 21.21 -1.12
N SER A 83 -2.68 20.61 -0.40
CA SER A 83 -2.02 21.16 0.78
C SER A 83 -0.70 20.40 1.02
N GLU A 84 0.05 20.79 2.06
CA GLU A 84 1.28 20.09 2.46
C GLU A 84 1.06 18.61 2.78
N GLY A 85 -0.15 18.20 3.14
CA GLY A 85 -0.47 16.83 3.50
C GLY A 85 -1.48 16.14 2.58
N LEU A 86 -1.83 16.74 1.43
CA LEU A 86 -2.83 16.18 0.52
C LEU A 86 -2.45 16.34 -0.95
N ILE A 87 -2.35 15.22 -1.67
CA ILE A 87 -2.28 15.16 -3.12
C ILE A 87 -3.50 14.42 -3.63
N THR A 88 -4.10 14.91 -4.72
CA THR A 88 -5.22 14.26 -5.40
C THR A 88 -4.92 14.06 -6.88
N PHE A 89 -5.35 12.94 -7.44
CA PHE A 89 -5.19 12.64 -8.87
C PHE A 89 -6.28 11.67 -9.35
N GLY A 90 -6.51 11.63 -10.66
CA GLY A 90 -7.46 10.71 -11.28
C GLY A 90 -6.72 9.65 -12.10
N VAL A 91 -7.23 8.42 -12.10
CA VAL A 91 -6.75 7.35 -12.99
C VAL A 91 -7.94 6.71 -13.69
N GLU A 92 -7.83 6.49 -14.98
CA GLU A 92 -8.84 5.77 -15.77
C GLU A 92 -8.21 4.56 -16.44
N CYS A 93 -8.89 3.41 -16.39
CA CYS A 93 -8.38 2.17 -16.94
C CYS A 93 -9.49 1.14 -17.11
N GLN A 94 -9.49 0.44 -18.24
CA GLN A 94 -10.49 -0.58 -18.56
C GLN A 94 -11.95 -0.10 -18.34
N GLY A 95 -12.22 1.18 -18.58
CA GLY A 95 -13.54 1.79 -18.40
C GLY A 95 -13.96 2.00 -16.94
N THR A 96 -13.02 1.91 -15.99
CA THR A 96 -13.23 2.31 -14.58
C THR A 96 -12.38 3.53 -14.28
N ARG A 97 -12.99 4.55 -13.66
CA ARG A 97 -12.28 5.72 -13.13
C ARG A 97 -12.11 5.64 -11.62
N TRP A 98 -10.93 6.01 -11.14
CA TRP A 98 -10.65 6.18 -9.72
C TRP A 98 -10.26 7.61 -9.38
N ALA A 99 -10.92 8.15 -8.38
CA ALA A 99 -10.48 9.35 -7.68
C ALA A 99 -9.50 8.92 -6.59
N CYS A 100 -8.24 9.32 -6.72
CA CYS A 100 -7.15 8.90 -5.86
C CYS A 100 -6.63 10.05 -5.00
N ALA A 101 -6.15 9.72 -3.81
CA ALA A 101 -5.55 10.68 -2.92
C ALA A 101 -4.43 10.08 -2.07
N PHE A 102 -3.39 10.88 -1.82
CA PHE A 102 -2.41 10.65 -0.78
C PHE A 102 -2.63 11.63 0.37
N PHE A 103 -2.55 11.11 1.59
CA PHE A 103 -2.63 11.89 2.82
C PHE A 103 -1.37 11.63 3.65
N TRP A 104 -0.69 12.69 4.07
CA TRP A 104 0.34 12.61 5.10
C TRP A 104 -0.28 12.83 6.47
N ASP A 105 -0.11 11.84 7.34
CA ASP A 105 -0.48 11.90 8.75
C ASP A 105 0.81 12.03 9.57
N ALA A 106 1.08 13.25 10.05
CA ALA A 106 2.32 13.55 10.76
C ALA A 106 2.38 12.89 12.15
N ASP A 107 1.24 12.76 12.81
CA ASP A 107 1.14 12.17 14.16
C ASP A 107 1.42 10.67 14.12
N LEU A 108 0.90 10.00 13.09
CA LEU A 108 1.17 8.59 12.85
C LEU A 108 2.47 8.34 12.06
N ALA A 109 3.12 9.40 11.57
CA ALA A 109 4.20 9.31 10.58
C ALA A 109 3.83 8.36 9.43
N ALA A 110 2.62 8.49 8.88
CA ALA A 110 2.05 7.55 7.93
C ALA A 110 1.61 8.23 6.63
N LEU A 111 2.04 7.65 5.50
CA LEU A 111 1.53 8.03 4.18
C LEU A 111 0.35 7.11 3.84
N ARG A 112 -0.85 7.67 3.76
CA ARG A 112 -2.07 6.94 3.41
C ARG A 112 -2.41 7.18 1.95
N PHE A 113 -2.83 6.13 1.28
CA PHE A 113 -3.33 6.15 -0.09
C PHE A 113 -4.78 5.67 -0.10
N ILE A 114 -5.61 6.37 -0.86
CA ILE A 114 -7.00 5.99 -1.12
C ILE A 114 -7.24 6.01 -2.63
N ALA A 115 -7.90 4.98 -3.15
CA ALA A 115 -8.44 4.92 -4.51
C ALA A 115 -9.95 4.65 -4.44
N ARG A 116 -10.75 5.67 -4.69
CA ARG A 116 -12.22 5.61 -4.69
C ARG A 116 -12.74 5.30 -6.09
N PHE A 117 -13.68 4.36 -6.22
CA PHE A 117 -14.27 3.98 -7.50
C PHE A 117 -15.31 5.04 -7.92
N GLU A 118 -14.89 6.02 -8.73
CA GLU A 118 -15.66 7.24 -9.01
C GLU A 118 -17.02 6.94 -9.67
N ASP A 119 -17.05 6.01 -10.62
CA ASP A 119 -18.27 5.67 -11.38
C ASP A 119 -19.08 4.51 -10.76
N THR A 120 -18.77 4.10 -9.53
CA THR A 120 -19.40 2.92 -8.90
C THR A 120 -20.19 3.29 -7.65
N VAL A 121 -21.50 3.50 -7.82
CA VAL A 121 -22.43 3.77 -6.72
C VAL A 121 -23.30 2.53 -6.47
N ILE A 122 -23.12 1.92 -5.30
CA ILE A 122 -23.91 0.76 -4.85
C ILE A 122 -25.19 1.28 -4.20
N PRO A 123 -26.38 0.85 -4.66
CA PRO A 123 -27.63 1.34 -4.10
C PRO A 123 -27.78 0.90 -2.63
N PRO A 124 -28.42 1.72 -1.78
CA PRO A 124 -28.59 1.43 -0.35
C PRO A 124 -29.26 0.06 -0.07
N SER A 125 -30.15 -0.40 -0.95
CA SER A 125 -30.80 -1.71 -0.89
C SER A 125 -29.83 -2.91 -0.96
N ARG A 126 -28.57 -2.68 -1.35
CA ARG A 126 -27.51 -3.69 -1.43
C ARG A 126 -26.38 -3.46 -0.45
N SER A 127 -26.51 -2.52 0.49
CA SER A 127 -25.51 -2.20 1.51
C SER A 127 -25.02 -3.42 2.28
N ALA A 128 -25.93 -4.26 2.78
CA ALA A 128 -25.57 -5.49 3.50
C ALA A 128 -24.74 -6.44 2.62
N ARG A 129 -25.13 -6.62 1.35
CA ARG A 129 -24.39 -7.45 0.40
C ARG A 129 -23.02 -6.87 0.06
N ALA A 130 -22.91 -5.55 -0.03
CA ALA A 130 -21.64 -4.88 -0.26
C ALA A 130 -20.70 -5.05 0.94
N ALA A 131 -21.21 -4.92 2.16
CA ALA A 131 -20.43 -5.15 3.38
C ALA A 131 -19.92 -6.60 3.46
N GLU A 132 -20.78 -7.59 3.16
CA GLU A 132 -20.39 -9.00 3.08
C GLU A 132 -19.29 -9.23 2.02
N ALA A 133 -19.41 -8.61 0.85
CA ALA A 133 -18.42 -8.71 -0.22
C ALA A 133 -17.07 -8.08 0.17
N VAL A 134 -17.09 -6.90 0.78
CA VAL A 134 -15.90 -6.21 1.29
C VAL A 134 -15.21 -7.04 2.38
N ALA A 135 -15.96 -7.64 3.31
CA ALA A 135 -15.40 -8.51 4.32
C ALA A 135 -14.67 -9.72 3.70
N ALA A 136 -15.28 -10.34 2.68
CA ALA A 136 -14.68 -11.48 1.99
C ALA A 136 -13.45 -11.10 1.16
N LEU A 137 -13.48 -9.93 0.50
CA LEU A 137 -12.32 -9.35 -0.19
C LEU A 137 -11.17 -9.11 0.79
N ASN A 138 -11.44 -8.44 1.90
CA ASN A 138 -10.44 -8.08 2.89
C ASN A 138 -9.79 -9.31 3.53
N ALA A 139 -10.53 -10.41 3.70
CA ALA A 139 -9.97 -11.67 4.18
C ALA A 139 -8.88 -12.26 3.25
N ALA A 140 -8.90 -11.90 1.96
CA ALA A 140 -7.90 -12.33 0.97
C ALA A 140 -6.82 -11.26 0.69
N LEU A 141 -6.88 -10.10 1.34
CA LEU A 141 -5.93 -9.00 1.13
C LEU A 141 -4.85 -8.98 2.22
N PRO A 142 -3.59 -9.31 1.89
CA PRO A 142 -2.51 -9.20 2.86
C PRO A 142 -2.11 -7.74 3.14
N LEU A 143 -2.42 -6.81 2.22
CA LEU A 143 -1.99 -5.42 2.28
C LEU A 143 -3.12 -4.47 1.87
N GLY A 144 -3.43 -3.53 2.75
CA GLY A 144 -4.55 -2.60 2.58
C GLY A 144 -5.91 -3.27 2.80
N HIS A 145 -6.98 -2.52 2.56
CA HIS A 145 -8.35 -2.99 2.70
C HIS A 145 -9.31 -2.18 1.83
N PHE A 146 -10.43 -2.80 1.45
CA PHE A 146 -11.58 -2.09 0.90
C PHE A 146 -12.46 -1.56 2.03
N ARG A 147 -13.07 -0.40 1.76
CA ARG A 147 -14.06 0.28 2.59
C ARG A 147 -15.21 0.76 1.70
N LEU A 148 -16.34 1.06 2.32
CA LEU A 148 -17.51 1.65 1.67
C LEU A 148 -17.70 3.05 2.25
N GLU A 149 -17.89 4.03 1.38
CA GLU A 149 -18.09 5.43 1.73
C GLU A 149 -19.49 5.85 1.27
N ASP A 150 -20.25 6.50 2.13
CA ASP A 150 -21.54 7.05 1.75
C ASP A 150 -21.32 8.36 0.98
N ASP A 151 -21.88 8.47 -0.23
CA ASP A 151 -21.84 9.72 -1.01
C ASP A 151 -23.17 10.50 -1.03
N GLY A 152 -24.20 9.98 -0.36
CA GLY A 152 -25.56 10.52 -0.35
C GLY A 152 -26.54 9.74 -1.23
N ASP A 153 -26.12 9.29 -2.42
CA ASP A 153 -26.95 8.49 -3.34
C ASP A 153 -26.79 6.98 -3.13
N GLY A 154 -25.69 6.58 -2.47
CA GLY A 154 -25.38 5.20 -2.15
C GLY A 154 -23.98 5.03 -1.58
N LEU A 155 -23.50 3.79 -1.64
CA LEU A 155 -22.18 3.42 -1.15
C LEU A 155 -21.18 3.34 -2.28
N VAL A 156 -20.08 4.08 -2.18
CA VAL A 156 -18.96 4.05 -3.11
C VAL A 156 -17.80 3.25 -2.50
N PRO A 157 -17.33 2.18 -3.17
CA PRO A 157 -16.15 1.45 -2.74
C PRO A 157 -14.89 2.30 -2.84
N ALA A 158 -13.98 2.13 -1.87
CA ALA A 158 -12.63 2.67 -1.94
C ALA A 158 -11.63 1.65 -1.42
N PHE A 159 -10.45 1.58 -2.04
CA PHE A 159 -9.31 0.86 -1.52
C PHE A 159 -8.45 1.81 -0.70
N ALA A 160 -8.02 1.39 0.48
CA ALA A 160 -7.12 2.15 1.35
C ALA A 160 -5.88 1.33 1.71
N HIS A 161 -4.72 1.97 1.67
CA HIS A 161 -3.44 1.39 2.09
C HIS A 161 -2.61 2.46 2.81
N SER A 162 -1.94 2.09 3.89
CA SER A 162 -1.09 3.03 4.64
C SER A 162 0.32 2.47 4.77
N LEU A 163 1.32 3.31 4.49
CA LEU A 163 2.72 3.05 4.77
C LEU A 163 3.08 3.76 6.07
N LEU A 164 3.43 3.00 7.09
CA LEU A 164 4.00 3.55 8.31
C LEU A 164 5.48 3.85 8.07
N LEU A 165 5.86 5.13 8.21
CA LEU A 165 7.21 5.63 7.92
C LEU A 165 7.96 6.05 9.19
N GLY A 166 7.38 5.82 10.37
CA GLY A 166 8.04 6.04 11.65
C GLY A 166 9.11 4.99 11.92
N GLY A 167 10.36 5.42 12.17
CA GLY A 167 11.46 4.54 12.56
C GLY A 167 12.84 5.03 12.09
N ILE A 168 13.85 4.15 12.23
CA ILE A 168 15.25 4.39 11.84
C ILE A 168 15.50 4.22 10.33
N ALA A 169 14.50 3.78 9.58
CA ALA A 169 14.60 3.61 8.14
C ALA A 169 14.38 4.96 7.43
N PRO A 170 15.04 5.20 6.27
CA PRO A 170 14.79 6.40 5.48
C PRO A 170 13.30 6.50 5.13
N ARG A 171 12.76 7.73 5.17
CA ARG A 171 11.41 8.07 4.69
C ARG A 171 11.16 7.36 3.36
N ALA A 172 9.93 6.87 3.12
CA ALA A 172 9.62 6.07 1.93
C ALA A 172 10.07 6.78 0.64
N GLY A 173 11.12 6.27 0.00
CA GLY A 173 11.51 6.75 -1.32
C GLY A 173 10.48 6.37 -2.40
N ARG A 174 10.56 7.05 -3.55
CA ARG A 174 9.73 6.84 -4.77
C ARG A 174 9.41 5.38 -5.08
N GLY A 175 10.39 4.47 -4.94
CA GLY A 175 10.22 3.05 -5.20
C GLY A 175 9.14 2.38 -4.34
N HIS A 176 9.02 2.77 -3.06
CA HIS A 176 7.99 2.24 -2.16
C HIS A 176 6.60 2.75 -2.56
N VAL A 177 6.47 4.04 -2.89
CA VAL A 177 5.19 4.62 -3.33
C VAL A 177 4.74 3.97 -4.65
N ARG A 178 5.66 3.78 -5.59
CA ARG A 178 5.36 3.09 -6.85
C ARG A 178 4.91 1.64 -6.64
N ALA A 179 5.57 0.92 -5.74
CA ALA A 179 5.17 -0.45 -5.38
C ALA A 179 3.78 -0.48 -4.75
N LEU A 180 3.47 0.49 -3.86
CA LEU A 180 2.14 0.67 -3.30
C LEU A 180 1.10 0.92 -4.39
N LEU A 181 1.34 1.86 -5.30
CA LEU A 181 0.41 2.19 -6.40
C LEU A 181 0.16 0.95 -7.28
N THR A 182 1.23 0.24 -7.64
CA THR A 182 1.13 -0.99 -8.44
C THR A 182 0.31 -2.07 -7.73
N HIS A 183 0.52 -2.26 -6.44
CA HIS A 183 -0.27 -3.20 -5.65
C HIS A 183 -1.74 -2.75 -5.57
N ALA A 184 -1.99 -1.48 -5.23
CA ALA A 184 -3.32 -0.94 -5.02
C ALA A 184 -4.18 -1.02 -6.28
N PHE A 185 -3.67 -0.57 -7.43
CA PHE A 185 -4.42 -0.64 -8.68
C PHE A 185 -4.69 -2.07 -9.13
N ARG A 186 -3.75 -3.00 -8.95
CA ARG A 186 -4.02 -4.43 -9.20
C ARG A 186 -5.18 -4.95 -8.37
N ARG A 187 -5.26 -4.57 -7.09
CA ARG A 187 -6.40 -4.94 -6.22
C ARG A 187 -7.69 -4.28 -6.67
N CYS A 188 -7.65 -3.01 -7.07
CA CYS A 188 -8.82 -2.31 -7.60
C CYS A 188 -9.32 -2.94 -8.91
N GLU A 189 -8.43 -3.28 -9.84
CA GLU A 189 -8.75 -3.98 -11.09
C GLU A 189 -9.38 -5.36 -10.82
N ASP A 190 -8.77 -6.15 -9.93
CA ASP A 190 -9.30 -7.46 -9.54
C ASP A 190 -10.71 -7.33 -8.92
N ALA A 191 -10.95 -6.25 -8.15
CA ALA A 191 -12.21 -6.01 -7.45
C ALA A 191 -13.32 -5.35 -8.29
N ALA A 192 -12.96 -4.61 -9.34
CA ALA A 192 -13.89 -3.80 -10.14
C ALA A 192 -15.11 -4.58 -10.65
N PRO A 193 -14.98 -5.82 -11.18
CA PRO A 193 -16.13 -6.55 -11.70
C PRO A 193 -17.21 -6.84 -10.65
N ALA A 194 -16.84 -7.12 -9.40
CA ALA A 194 -17.83 -7.37 -8.37
C ALA A 194 -18.53 -6.11 -7.91
N PHE A 195 -17.80 -5.01 -7.76
CA PHE A 195 -18.41 -3.74 -7.39
C PHE A 195 -19.35 -3.27 -8.50
N ALA A 196 -19.00 -3.47 -9.77
CA ALA A 196 -19.90 -3.22 -10.89
C ALA A 196 -21.19 -4.08 -10.81
N LEU A 197 -21.08 -5.37 -10.45
CA LEU A 197 -22.26 -6.22 -10.23
C LEU A 197 -23.14 -5.73 -9.08
N LEU A 198 -22.52 -5.28 -7.98
CA LEU A 198 -23.24 -4.73 -6.83
C LEU A 198 -23.94 -3.41 -7.18
N ALA A 199 -23.32 -2.56 -8.00
CA ALA A 199 -23.87 -1.27 -8.44
C ALA A 199 -25.03 -1.40 -9.44
N LYS A 200 -25.06 -2.45 -10.29
CA LYS A 200 -26.13 -2.65 -11.28
C LYS A 200 -27.53 -2.65 -10.65
N ARG A 201 -28.44 -1.83 -11.16
CA ARG A 201 -29.85 -1.86 -10.72
C ARG A 201 -30.54 -3.11 -11.26
N GLY A 202 -31.17 -3.89 -10.36
CA GLY A 202 -31.87 -5.14 -10.73
C GLY A 202 -30.96 -6.35 -10.96
N GLY A 203 -31.56 -7.51 -11.21
CA GLY A 203 -30.86 -8.78 -11.39
C GLY A 203 -30.54 -9.53 -10.10
N ARG A 204 -30.42 -10.85 -10.19
CA ARG A 204 -30.03 -11.71 -9.07
C ARG A 204 -28.52 -11.57 -8.83
N LEU A 205 -28.14 -11.20 -7.62
CA LEU A 205 -26.74 -11.23 -7.21
C LEU A 205 -26.27 -12.68 -7.01
N PRO A 206 -25.06 -13.04 -7.46
CA PRO A 206 -24.42 -14.29 -7.05
C PRO A 206 -24.33 -14.37 -5.52
N SER A 207 -24.13 -15.57 -4.97
CA SER A 207 -23.82 -15.68 -3.56
C SER A 207 -22.55 -14.91 -3.23
N VAL A 208 -22.43 -14.39 -2.02
CA VAL A 208 -21.21 -13.66 -1.60
C VAL A 208 -19.98 -14.53 -1.72
N LYS A 209 -20.09 -15.83 -1.45
CA LYS A 209 -18.99 -16.78 -1.67
C LYS A 209 -18.58 -16.85 -3.15
N ALA A 210 -19.54 -16.87 -4.07
CA ALA A 210 -19.26 -16.84 -5.51
C ALA A 210 -18.67 -15.50 -5.95
N LEU A 211 -19.14 -14.39 -5.38
CA LEU A 211 -18.59 -13.06 -5.61
C LEU A 211 -17.13 -13.00 -5.11
N ALA A 212 -16.87 -13.43 -3.88
CA ALA A 212 -15.53 -13.51 -3.30
C ALA A 212 -14.60 -14.43 -4.08
N LEU A 213 -15.07 -15.58 -4.56
CA LEU A 213 -14.30 -16.50 -5.41
C LEU A 213 -13.97 -15.88 -6.78
N ALA A 214 -14.91 -15.13 -7.37
CA ALA A 214 -14.66 -14.42 -8.63
C ALA A 214 -13.65 -13.27 -8.46
N LEU A 215 -13.57 -12.70 -7.25
CA LEU A 215 -12.67 -11.61 -6.90
C LEU A 215 -11.29 -12.06 -6.40
N ALA A 216 -11.24 -13.21 -5.73
CA ALA A 216 -10.02 -13.82 -5.25
C ALA A 216 -9.32 -14.53 -6.41
N ARG A 217 -8.66 -13.76 -7.29
CA ARG A 217 -7.56 -14.34 -8.08
C ARG A 217 -6.52 -14.88 -7.09
N PRO A 218 -6.09 -16.15 -7.18
CA PRO A 218 -5.05 -16.64 -6.29
C PRO A 218 -3.79 -15.79 -6.49
N ALA A 219 -3.27 -15.25 -5.40
CA ALA A 219 -1.97 -14.60 -5.37
C ALA A 219 -0.91 -15.62 -5.80
N GLY A 220 -0.52 -15.57 -7.08
CA GLY A 220 0.49 -16.47 -7.65
C GLY A 220 0.06 -17.08 -8.99
N ARG A 221 0.34 -16.37 -10.08
CA ARG A 221 0.93 -17.01 -11.25
C ARG A 221 2.32 -16.42 -11.41
N ALA A 222 3.31 -17.25 -11.13
CA ALA A 222 4.72 -17.03 -11.47
C ALA A 222 4.90 -17.00 -12.98
#